data_AF-A0A940R1Q7-F1
#
_entry.id   AF-A0A940R1Q7-F1
#
_cell.length_a   1.000
_cell.length_b   1.000
_cell.length_c   1.000
_cell.angle_alpha   90.00
_cell.angle_beta   90.00
_cell.angle_gamma   90.00
#
_symmetry.space_group_name_H-M   'P 1'
#
loop_
_entity.id
_entity.type
_entity.pdbx_description
1 polymer ?
#
loop_
_entity_poly.entity_id
_entity_poly.type
_entity_poly.pdbx_seq_one_letter_code
_entity_poly.pdbx_strand_id
1 'polypeptide(L)'
;MSEQLTMEERLWEYIDGMSTPEEKTVIDQLIESNAEWRAKYGEVLEVHQLMFSSELEEPSMRFTRNVMEEIAVLQIAPAAKSYINKKIIWGIAIFFITVIVGFLIYGIGQVQWSSGSDSTNIPVDFSKIDLSPMFNNTYVNVFMMLNVVLGLFLFDRYLASKRKERHKEA
;
A
#
# COMPACT_ATOMS: atom_id res chain seq x y z
N MET A 1 1.62 2.74 31.07
CA MET A 1 1.08 3.31 32.32
C MET A 1 -0.02 4.25 31.88
N SER A 2 -1.30 3.86 32.02
CA SER A 2 -2.41 4.76 31.72
C SER A 2 -2.50 5.76 32.88
N GLU A 3 -1.97 6.96 32.69
CA GLU A 3 -2.25 8.06 33.63
C GLU A 3 -3.76 8.23 33.70
N GLN A 4 -4.32 8.07 34.90
CA GLN A 4 -5.72 8.39 35.14
C GLN A 4 -5.81 9.91 35.07
N LEU A 5 -6.36 10.41 33.97
CA LEU A 5 -6.63 11.82 33.80
C LEU A 5 -7.51 12.31 34.95
N THR A 6 -7.08 13.39 35.58
CA THR A 6 -7.81 14.09 36.63
C THR A 6 -9.12 14.65 36.07
N MET A 7 -10.08 14.94 36.97
CA MET A 7 -11.38 15.52 36.58
C MET A 7 -11.22 16.76 35.71
N GLU A 8 -10.26 17.62 36.06
CA GLU A 8 -9.97 18.86 35.35
C GLU A 8 -9.42 18.62 33.94
N GLU A 9 -8.46 17.71 33.78
CA GLU A 9 -7.89 17.37 32.47
C GLU A 9 -8.96 16.82 31.51
N ARG A 10 -9.88 16.00 32.02
CA ARG A 10 -11.01 15.50 31.21
C ARG A 10 -11.96 16.60 30.76
N LEU A 11 -12.16 17.64 31.58
CA LEU A 11 -12.96 18.81 31.22
C LEU A 11 -12.24 19.69 30.20
N TRP A 12 -10.91 19.81 30.26
CA TRP A 12 -10.11 20.48 29.24
C TRP A 12 -10.20 19.78 27.88
N GLU A 13 -10.01 18.46 27.83
CA GLU A 13 -10.16 17.67 26.59
C GLU A 13 -11.58 17.73 26.02
N TYR A 14 -12.58 17.90 26.89
CA TYR A 14 -13.96 18.15 26.48
C TYR A 14 -14.14 19.51 25.80
N ILE A 15 -13.64 20.59 26.42
CA ILE A 15 -13.73 21.96 25.88
C ILE A 15 -12.93 22.11 24.58
N ASP A 16 -11.73 21.54 24.52
CA ASP A 16 -10.86 21.58 23.32
C ASP A 16 -11.35 20.65 22.19
N GLY A 17 -12.36 19.83 22.46
CA GLY A 17 -12.96 18.92 21.49
C GLY A 17 -12.15 17.66 21.18
N MET A 18 -11.05 17.43 21.90
CA MET A 18 -10.12 16.29 21.76
C MET A 18 -10.67 14.97 22.36
N SER A 19 -11.72 15.05 23.18
CA SER A 19 -12.40 13.89 23.76
C SER A 19 -13.14 13.03 22.74
N THR A 20 -13.21 11.72 23.00
CA THR A 20 -13.94 10.77 22.17
C THR A 20 -15.47 11.00 22.25
N PRO A 21 -16.26 10.57 21.24
CA PRO A 21 -17.71 10.74 21.27
C PRO A 21 -18.38 10.10 22.49
N GLU A 22 -17.84 8.97 22.94
CA GLU A 22 -18.32 8.23 24.12
C GLU A 22 -18.05 9.02 25.40
N GLU A 23 -16.84 9.56 25.56
CA GLU A 23 -16.47 10.36 26.72
C GLU A 23 -17.26 11.67 26.80
N LYS A 24 -17.57 12.30 25.67
CA LYS A 24 -18.41 13.51 25.63
C LYS A 24 -19.78 13.26 26.27
N THR A 25 -20.44 12.17 25.90
CA THR A 25 -21.76 11.83 26.48
C THR A 25 -21.70 11.55 27.99
N VAL A 26 -20.61 10.93 28.45
CA VAL A 26 -20.39 10.67 29.89
C VAL A 26 -20.15 11.97 30.64
N ILE A 27 -19.34 12.88 30.09
CA ILE A 27 -19.06 14.18 30.69
C ILE A 27 -20.32 15.05 30.73
N ASP A 28 -21.13 15.05 29.66
CA ASP A 28 -22.42 15.75 29.64
C ASP A 28 -23.34 15.29 30.77
N GLN A 29 -23.46 13.97 30.96
CA GLN A 29 -24.24 13.39 32.06
C GLN A 29 -23.65 13.75 33.43
N LEU A 30 -22.31 13.81 33.56
CA LEU A 30 -21.64 14.18 34.81
C LEU A 30 -21.84 15.67 35.14
N ILE A 31 -21.84 16.56 34.15
CA ILE A 31 -22.13 17.99 34.34
C ILE A 31 -23.60 18.20 34.74
N GLU A 32 -24.52 17.38 34.24
CA GLU A 32 -25.95 17.46 34.59
C GLU A 32 -26.27 16.83 35.96
N SER A 33 -25.64 15.70 36.29
CA SER A 33 -25.95 14.94 37.51
C SER A 33 -25.11 15.34 38.74
N ASN A 34 -23.89 15.85 38.54
CA ASN A 34 -22.94 16.11 39.63
C ASN A 34 -22.62 17.61 39.77
N ALA A 35 -22.90 18.16 40.96
CA ALA A 35 -22.66 19.57 41.28
C ALA A 35 -21.16 19.93 41.27
N GLU A 36 -20.27 19.02 41.65
CA GLU A 36 -18.82 19.24 41.68
C GLU A 36 -18.26 19.39 40.25
N TRP A 37 -18.71 18.53 39.33
CA TRP A 37 -18.34 18.60 37.91
C TRP A 37 -18.85 19.88 37.25
N ARG A 38 -20.07 20.31 37.57
CA ARG A 38 -20.62 21.58 37.06
C ARG A 38 -19.84 22.80 37.54
N ALA A 39 -19.48 22.83 38.82
CA ALA A 39 -18.69 23.93 39.38
C ALA A 39 -17.31 24.00 38.72
N LYS A 40 -16.61 22.85 38.61
CA LYS A 40 -15.32 22.76 37.94
C LYS A 40 -15.37 23.11 36.45
N TYR A 41 -16.41 22.67 35.75
CA TYR A 41 -16.63 23.06 34.35
C TYR A 41 -16.76 24.57 34.19
N GLY A 42 -17.50 25.25 35.09
CA GLY A 42 -17.61 26.70 35.09
C GLY A 42 -16.28 27.42 35.30
N GLU A 43 -15.47 26.95 36.27
CA GLU A 43 -14.12 27.49 36.52
C GLU A 43 -13.21 27.35 35.29
N VAL A 44 -13.17 26.15 34.69
CA VAL A 44 -12.34 25.87 33.51
C VAL A 44 -12.80 26.70 32.30
N LEU A 45 -14.12 26.84 32.11
CA LEU A 45 -14.68 27.66 31.03
C LEU A 45 -14.31 29.14 31.17
N GLU A 46 -14.34 29.67 32.39
CA GLU A 46 -13.95 31.05 32.68
C GLU A 46 -12.47 31.29 32.34
N VAL A 47 -11.58 30.36 32.75
CA VAL A 47 -10.14 30.43 32.42
C VAL A 47 -9.92 30.33 30.91
N HIS A 48 -10.59 29.40 30.25
CA HIS A 48 -10.53 29.25 28.80
C HIS A 48 -10.95 30.55 28.10
N GLN A 49 -12.09 31.14 28.50
CA GLN A 49 -12.56 32.41 27.93
C GLN A 49 -11.61 33.57 28.21
N LEU A 50 -10.97 33.61 29.38
CA LEU A 50 -9.97 34.62 29.72
C LEU A 50 -8.72 34.50 28.84
N MET A 51 -8.26 33.27 28.53
CA MET A 51 -7.18 33.06 27.58
C MET A 51 -7.55 33.53 26.16
N PHE A 52 -8.77 33.27 25.69
CA PHE A 52 -9.23 33.78 24.39
C PHE A 52 -9.43 35.30 24.35
N SER A 53 -9.69 35.93 25.50
CA SER A 53 -9.83 37.38 25.61
C SER A 53 -8.48 38.12 25.66
N SER A 54 -7.39 37.39 25.89
CA SER A 54 -6.05 37.97 25.81
C SER A 54 -5.72 38.36 24.37
N GLU A 55 -5.06 39.50 24.19
CA GLU A 55 -4.72 40.00 22.86
C GLU A 55 -3.87 38.97 22.12
N LEU A 56 -4.23 38.65 20.88
CA LEU A 56 -3.41 37.79 20.04
C LEU A 56 -2.07 38.48 19.77
N GLU A 57 -1.02 38.01 20.42
CA GLU A 57 0.34 38.45 20.12
C GLU A 57 0.71 37.96 18.72
N GLU A 58 0.97 38.91 17.81
CA GLU A 58 1.38 38.57 16.45
C GLU A 58 2.76 37.89 16.51
N PRO A 59 2.91 36.70 15.92
CA PRO A 59 4.21 36.04 15.90
C PRO A 59 5.22 36.90 15.15
N SER A 60 6.51 36.75 15.46
CA SER A 60 7.55 37.51 14.76
C SER A 60 7.47 37.29 13.24
N MET A 61 7.79 38.32 12.46
CA MET A 61 7.84 38.26 10.98
C MET A 61 8.67 37.09 10.41
N ARG A 62 9.60 36.53 11.20
CA ARG A 62 10.45 35.39 10.81
C ARG A 62 9.92 34.04 11.25
N PHE A 63 8.94 33.97 12.14
CA PHE A 63 8.40 32.72 12.68
C PHE A 63 7.83 31.83 11.57
N THR A 64 6.88 32.37 10.78
CA THR A 64 6.25 31.63 9.68
C THR A 64 7.30 31.14 8.68
N ARG A 65 8.31 31.96 8.38
CA ARG A 65 9.40 31.58 7.48
C ARG A 65 10.22 30.42 8.05
N ASN A 66 10.64 30.52 9.31
CA ASN A 66 11.45 29.49 9.96
C ASN A 66 10.68 28.16 10.07
N VAL A 67 9.38 28.20 10.40
CA VAL A 67 8.53 27.01 10.48
C VAL A 67 8.32 26.38 9.10
N MET A 68 8.02 27.17 8.08
CA MET A 68 7.83 26.65 6.72
C MET A 68 9.12 26.09 6.13
N GLU A 69 10.27 26.69 6.46
CA GLU A 69 11.59 26.20 6.05
C GLU A 69 11.89 24.83 6.71
N GLU A 70 11.63 24.69 8.02
CA GLU A 70 11.82 23.42 8.73
C GLU A 70 10.84 22.32 8.26
N ILE A 71 9.57 22.68 8.05
CA ILE A 71 8.57 21.74 7.51
C ILE A 71 8.93 21.33 6.08
N ALA A 72 9.43 22.26 5.25
CA ALA A 72 9.85 21.92 3.89
C ALA A 72 11.03 20.95 3.90
N VAL A 73 12.00 21.11 4.81
CA VAL A 73 13.09 20.15 4.99
C VAL A 73 12.55 18.75 5.35
N LEU A 74 11.55 18.68 6.22
CA LEU A 74 10.94 17.41 6.64
C LEU A 74 9.98 16.81 5.59
N GLN A 75 9.34 17.63 4.75
CA GLN A 75 8.34 17.19 3.77
C GLN A 75 8.88 16.93 2.35
N ILE A 76 10.19 17.04 2.13
CA ILE A 76 10.79 16.74 0.81
C ILE A 76 11.54 15.42 0.83
N ALA A 77 10.76 14.35 0.63
CA ALA A 77 10.98 13.47 -0.50
C ALA A 77 9.71 12.63 -0.70
N PRO A 78 8.92 12.83 -1.78
CA PRO A 78 8.01 11.78 -2.20
C PRO A 78 8.84 10.51 -2.39
N ALA A 79 8.60 9.53 -1.52
CA ALA A 79 9.36 8.29 -1.46
C ALA A 79 9.55 7.72 -2.88
N ALA A 80 10.79 7.77 -3.35
CA ALA A 80 11.30 6.98 -4.46
C ALA A 80 10.31 6.80 -5.64
N LYS A 81 9.93 7.91 -6.31
CA LYS A 81 9.37 7.75 -7.67
C LYS A 81 10.46 7.22 -8.61
N SER A 82 10.50 5.90 -8.71
CA SER A 82 10.91 5.15 -9.89
C SER A 82 12.41 5.20 -10.24
N TYR A 83 13.24 4.54 -9.44
CA TYR A 83 14.60 4.13 -9.86
C TYR A 83 14.60 3.13 -11.03
N ILE A 84 13.43 2.63 -11.44
CA ILE A 84 13.28 1.67 -12.52
C ILE A 84 12.83 2.40 -13.79
N ASN A 85 13.71 2.41 -14.80
CA ASN A 85 13.40 2.96 -16.12
C ASN A 85 12.47 2.00 -16.88
N LYS A 86 11.27 2.46 -17.24
CA LYS A 86 10.27 1.67 -17.98
C LYS A 86 10.81 1.12 -19.32
N LYS A 87 11.80 1.77 -19.93
CA LYS A 87 12.47 1.27 -21.15
C LYS A 87 13.23 -0.04 -20.91
N ILE A 88 13.80 -0.22 -19.72
CA ILE A 88 14.53 -1.46 -19.35
C ILE A 88 13.54 -2.62 -19.19
N ILE A 89 12.40 -2.38 -18.53
CA ILE A 89 11.31 -3.38 -18.43
C ILE A 89 10.84 -3.81 -19.81
N TRP A 90 10.62 -2.85 -20.72
CA TRP A 90 10.15 -3.15 -22.06
C TRP A 90 11.18 -3.91 -22.90
N GLY A 91 12.47 -3.55 -22.77
CA GLY A 91 13.57 -4.29 -23.41
C GLY A 91 13.67 -5.74 -22.95
N ILE A 92 13.57 -5.98 -21.64
CA ILE A 92 13.53 -7.34 -21.07
C ILE A 92 12.29 -8.10 -21.56
N ALA A 93 11.11 -7.47 -21.55
CA ALA A 93 9.88 -8.10 -21.99
C ALA A 93 9.93 -8.54 -23.46
N ILE A 94 10.45 -7.69 -24.36
CA ILE A 94 10.61 -8.04 -25.78
C ILE A 94 11.55 -9.23 -25.95
N PHE A 95 12.68 -9.24 -25.24
CA PHE A 95 13.64 -10.34 -25.32
C PHE A 95 13.00 -11.68 -24.93
N PHE A 96 12.21 -11.71 -23.86
CA PHE A 96 11.51 -12.94 -23.48
C PHE A 96 10.45 -13.35 -24.51
N ILE A 97 9.68 -12.41 -25.05
CA ILE A 97 8.68 -12.70 -26.08
C ILE A 97 9.34 -13.25 -27.34
N THR A 98 10.45 -12.66 -27.81
CA THR A 98 11.13 -13.15 -29.02
C THR A 98 11.72 -14.54 -28.82
N VAL A 99 12.26 -14.84 -27.64
CA VAL A 99 12.75 -16.19 -27.29
C VAL A 99 11.60 -17.20 -27.28
N ILE A 100 10.48 -16.87 -26.62
CA ILE A 100 9.30 -17.77 -26.58
C ILE A 100 8.75 -18.00 -28.00
N VAL A 101 8.64 -16.96 -28.81
CA VAL A 101 8.20 -17.09 -30.21
C VAL A 101 9.17 -17.93 -31.03
N GLY A 102 10.48 -17.77 -30.86
CA GLY A 102 11.49 -18.61 -31.49
C GLY A 102 11.33 -20.09 -31.11
N PHE A 103 11.09 -20.39 -29.84
CA PHE A 103 10.81 -21.74 -29.37
C PHE A 103 9.50 -22.30 -29.93
N LEU A 104 8.44 -21.50 -30.05
CA LEU A 104 7.18 -21.93 -30.64
C LEU A 104 7.33 -22.22 -32.14
N ILE A 105 8.03 -21.38 -32.89
CA ILE A 105 8.30 -21.60 -34.32
C ILE A 105 9.13 -22.87 -34.51
N TYR A 106 10.19 -23.04 -33.73
CA TYR A 106 11.01 -24.25 -33.78
C TYR A 106 10.23 -25.49 -33.38
N GLY A 107 9.42 -25.41 -32.31
CA GLY A 107 8.60 -26.51 -31.80
C GLY A 107 7.53 -26.94 -32.80
N ILE A 108 6.78 -25.99 -33.37
CA ILE A 108 5.75 -26.26 -34.38
C ILE A 108 6.38 -26.72 -35.70
N GLY A 109 7.53 -26.16 -36.08
CA GLY A 109 8.26 -26.55 -37.30
C GLY A 109 8.80 -27.98 -37.27
N GLN A 110 9.00 -28.56 -36.08
CA GLN A 110 9.36 -29.96 -35.89
C GLN A 110 8.13 -30.90 -35.88
N VAL A 111 6.90 -30.37 -35.88
CA VAL A 111 5.68 -31.19 -35.92
C VAL A 111 5.45 -31.68 -37.35
N GLN A 112 5.68 -32.97 -37.57
CA GLN A 112 5.28 -33.65 -38.81
C GLN A 112 3.75 -33.76 -38.86
N TRP A 113 3.10 -32.84 -39.57
CA TRP A 113 1.68 -32.93 -39.90
C TRP A 113 1.47 -34.00 -40.99
N SER A 114 1.44 -35.28 -40.59
CA SER A 114 0.99 -36.35 -41.49
C SER A 114 -0.52 -36.45 -41.46
N SER A 115 -1.18 -35.96 -42.51
CA SER A 115 -2.61 -36.08 -42.73
C SER A 115 -2.99 -37.55 -42.97
N GLY A 116 -3.52 -38.21 -41.93
CA GLY A 116 -4.07 -39.57 -42.01
C GLY A 116 -5.27 -39.69 -41.09
N SER A 117 -6.44 -39.86 -41.69
CA SER A 117 -7.71 -40.15 -41.02
C SER A 117 -7.64 -41.50 -40.31
N ASP A 118 -7.69 -41.52 -38.98
CA ASP A 118 -8.74 -42.19 -38.20
C ASP A 118 -8.41 -42.20 -36.70
N SER A 119 -9.47 -42.18 -35.90
CA SER A 119 -9.52 -42.41 -34.45
C SER A 119 -9.07 -41.27 -33.51
N THR A 120 -9.85 -41.18 -32.43
CA THR A 120 -9.90 -40.23 -31.30
C THR A 120 -8.64 -40.12 -30.44
N ASN A 121 -7.45 -40.06 -31.05
CA ASN A 121 -6.22 -39.75 -30.34
C ASN A 121 -5.65 -38.46 -30.91
N ILE A 122 -5.48 -37.48 -30.03
CA ILE A 122 -4.79 -36.22 -30.31
C ILE A 122 -3.51 -36.54 -31.11
N PRO A 123 -3.35 -36.03 -32.35
CA PRO A 123 -2.22 -36.36 -33.23
C PRO A 123 -0.98 -35.56 -32.82
N VAL A 124 -0.67 -35.59 -31.53
CA VAL A 124 0.57 -35.06 -30.98
C VAL A 124 1.28 -36.27 -30.42
N ASP A 125 2.16 -36.85 -31.23
CA ASP A 125 3.00 -37.96 -30.83
C ASP A 125 4.08 -37.41 -29.87
N PHE A 126 3.71 -37.25 -28.59
CA PHE A 126 4.58 -36.75 -27.52
C PHE A 126 5.82 -37.63 -27.31
N SER A 127 5.83 -38.83 -27.90
CA SER A 127 6.96 -39.77 -27.89
C SER A 127 8.18 -39.28 -28.70
N LYS A 128 7.97 -38.37 -29.67
CA LYS A 128 9.05 -37.78 -30.48
C LYS A 128 9.53 -36.42 -30.00
N ILE A 129 8.81 -35.78 -29.07
CA ILE A 129 9.30 -34.59 -28.38
C ILE A 129 10.19 -35.08 -27.25
N ASP A 130 11.41 -35.48 -27.60
CA ASP A 130 12.40 -35.84 -26.60
C ASP A 130 12.88 -34.56 -25.91
N LEU A 131 12.12 -34.13 -24.91
CA LEU A 131 12.48 -33.05 -23.99
C LEU A 131 13.52 -33.53 -22.97
N SER A 132 13.87 -34.83 -22.93
CA SER A 132 14.90 -35.37 -22.03
C SER A 132 16.23 -34.62 -22.13
N PRO A 133 16.80 -34.34 -23.32
CA PRO A 133 18.03 -33.55 -23.42
C PRO A 133 17.87 -32.09 -22.96
N MET A 134 16.68 -31.50 -23.08
CA MET A 134 16.38 -30.15 -22.57
C MET A 134 16.25 -30.15 -21.03
N PHE A 135 15.62 -31.17 -20.43
CA PHE A 135 15.41 -31.26 -18.98
C PHE A 135 16.59 -31.88 -18.21
N ASN A 136 17.43 -32.68 -18.87
CA ASN A 136 18.64 -33.24 -18.26
C ASN A 136 19.78 -32.21 -18.17
N ASN A 137 19.69 -31.11 -18.94
CA ASN A 137 20.66 -30.04 -18.83
C ASN A 137 20.38 -29.18 -17.59
N THR A 138 21.28 -29.27 -16.61
CA THR A 138 21.20 -28.52 -15.34
C THR A 138 21.00 -27.02 -15.57
N TYR A 139 21.62 -26.44 -16.59
CA TYR A 139 21.47 -25.01 -16.89
C TYR A 139 20.06 -24.64 -17.38
N VAL A 140 19.44 -25.49 -18.19
CA VAL A 140 18.08 -25.29 -18.70
C VAL A 140 17.06 -25.50 -17.57
N ASN A 141 17.28 -26.49 -16.71
CA ASN A 141 16.42 -26.73 -15.55
C ASN A 141 16.48 -25.56 -14.54
N VAL A 142 17.66 -25.03 -14.25
CA VAL A 142 17.82 -23.82 -13.41
C VAL A 142 17.15 -22.60 -14.06
N PHE A 143 17.31 -22.43 -15.37
CA PHE A 143 16.64 -21.36 -16.12
C PHE A 143 15.11 -21.48 -16.04
N MET A 144 14.57 -22.68 -16.23
CA MET A 144 13.12 -22.95 -16.11
C MET A 144 12.61 -22.69 -14.69
N MET A 145 13.34 -23.15 -13.66
CA MET A 145 12.96 -22.90 -12.26
C MET A 145 12.90 -21.39 -11.97
N LEU A 146 13.89 -20.63 -12.43
CA LEU A 146 13.94 -19.18 -12.27
C LEU A 146 12.77 -18.49 -12.99
N ASN A 147 12.45 -18.91 -14.23
CA ASN A 147 11.30 -18.39 -14.98
C ASN A 147 9.95 -18.71 -14.32
N VAL A 148 9.79 -19.91 -13.77
CA VAL A 148 8.56 -20.31 -13.06
C VAL A 148 8.39 -19.48 -11.79
N VAL A 149 9.47 -19.29 -11.01
CA VAL A 149 9.43 -18.46 -9.78
C VAL A 149 9.14 -16.99 -10.13
N LEU A 150 9.80 -16.43 -11.14
CA LEU A 150 9.50 -15.07 -11.61
C LEU A 150 8.08 -14.94 -12.15
N GLY A 151 7.60 -15.94 -12.89
CA GLY A 151 6.25 -15.98 -13.42
C GLY A 151 5.20 -15.97 -12.30
N LEU A 152 5.36 -16.81 -11.29
CA LEU A 152 4.49 -16.83 -10.11
C LEU A 152 4.56 -15.52 -9.33
N PHE A 153 5.75 -14.97 -9.12
CA PHE A 153 5.93 -13.70 -8.42
C PHE A 153 5.25 -12.53 -9.17
N LEU A 154 5.40 -12.45 -10.49
CA LEU A 154 4.75 -11.44 -11.31
C LEU A 154 3.23 -11.64 -11.35
N PHE A 155 2.77 -12.88 -11.42
CA PHE A 155 1.35 -13.21 -11.42
C PHE A 155 0.70 -12.83 -10.09
N ASP A 156 1.35 -13.14 -8.97
CA ASP A 156 0.88 -12.77 -7.64
C ASP A 156 0.87 -11.24 -7.46
N ARG A 157 1.92 -10.55 -7.92
CA ARG A 157 1.96 -9.08 -7.94
C ARG A 157 0.86 -8.47 -8.80
N TYR A 158 0.56 -9.05 -9.97
CA TYR A 158 -0.52 -8.60 -10.86
C TYR A 158 -1.91 -8.78 -10.23
N LEU A 159 -2.14 -9.91 -9.55
CA LEU A 159 -3.37 -10.14 -8.79
C LEU A 159 -3.48 -9.19 -7.59
N ALA A 160 -2.38 -8.93 -6.88
CA ALA A 160 -2.34 -8.03 -5.74
C ALA A 160 -2.62 -6.56 -6.14
N SER A 161 -2.12 -6.11 -7.29
CA SER A 161 -2.43 -4.77 -7.79
C SER A 161 -3.91 -4.61 -8.16
N LYS A 162 -4.51 -5.62 -8.80
CA LYS A 162 -5.96 -5.62 -9.12
C LYS A 162 -6.86 -5.65 -7.87
N ARG A 163 -6.43 -6.31 -6.78
CA ARG A 163 -7.20 -6.29 -5.51
C ARG A 163 -7.22 -4.90 -4.87
N LYS A 164 -6.11 -4.14 -4.95
CA LYS A 164 -6.05 -2.77 -4.41
C LYS A 164 -6.92 -1.77 -5.18
N GLU A 165 -7.09 -1.94 -6.49
CA GLU A 165 -7.99 -1.10 -7.29
C GLU A 165 -9.45 -1.30 -6.87
N ARG A 166 -9.89 -2.54 -6.67
CA ARG A 166 -11.27 -2.86 -6.24
C ARG A 166 -11.63 -2.37 -4.83
N HIS A 167 -10.65 -2.19 -3.95
CA HIS A 167 -10.87 -1.64 -2.60
C HIS A 167 -10.85 -0.11 -2.54
N LYS A 168 -10.49 0.59 -3.63
CA LYS A 168 -10.57 2.06 -3.72
C LYS A 168 -11.88 2.55 -4.33
N GLU A 169 -12.61 1.67 -5.00
CA GLU A 169 -13.88 1.97 -5.68
C GLU A 169 -15.12 1.58 -4.85
N ALA A 170 -14.93 0.99 -3.67
CA ALA A 170 -15.96 0.67 -2.69
C ALA A 170 -15.80 1.54 -1.44
#